data_AF-A0A7C7FLF1-F1
#
_entry.id   AF-A0A7C7FLF1-F1
#
_cell.length_a   1.000
_cell.length_b   1.000
_cell.length_c   1.000
_cell.angle_alpha   90.00
_cell.angle_beta   90.00
_cell.angle_gamma   90.00
#
_symmetry.space_group_name_H-M   'P 1'
#
loop_
_entity.id
_entity.type
_entity.pdbx_description
1 polymer ?
#
loop_
_entity_poly.entity_id
_entity_poly.type
_entity_poly.pdbx_seq_one_letter_code
_entity_poly.pdbx_strand_id
1 'polypeptide(L)'
;MAITLLYVAHPIHTEVVANVKSRDEILCFLFIILALYLLLQYINSSKKWILGLGMLAYFLSLLTKEYGITMLAVIPIMLHVYGSDEMSGKRNLSLTVLFGLVAGLYLIIRSSVMDNLAFDQEMDIINNSLAGASSFSERIATAILILGKYIGLLIFPHPLSFDYSYNQIPIVTWTNPGAILSFLLYAVLGVAGILAAKKREILAFGIAFYLFSLVIVSNLFVEIGVTLAERVIFMPSLGFCVVVTLLLAKVTRFSELTVKGRIPFYSIIVITLILYSFKTYSRNKEWENNFTLFTADITASPNSARTHFSLGSMLNTNSEFETNPEKKKAMLLKAIESLGRCLEIYPEFSAAWYNMGVAYYSLGDEKNALISYDNCLKIAPNDKQALNNSGVIYFNNKEYDTAMGYFLKTVKAYPNFPDPYANIGAVYHNQGNYQEALKYYNKALEFNPNNRMVIGNLAKLYNSLGDVEKSNYYSSRSQ
;
A
#
# COMPACT_ATOMS: atom_id res chain seq x y z
N MET A 1 -24.70 19.70 -6.28
CA MET A 1 -24.77 18.70 -7.35
C MET A 1 -23.46 18.59 -8.13
N ALA A 2 -22.99 19.64 -8.83
CA ALA A 2 -21.75 19.57 -9.63
C ALA A 2 -20.52 19.07 -8.82
N ILE A 3 -20.31 19.60 -7.62
CA ILE A 3 -19.25 19.14 -6.69
C ILE A 3 -19.33 17.62 -6.46
N THR A 4 -20.52 17.11 -6.13
CA THR A 4 -20.78 15.69 -5.87
C THR A 4 -20.53 14.84 -7.11
N LEU A 5 -20.99 15.28 -8.28
CA LEU A 5 -20.79 14.55 -9.54
C LEU A 5 -19.30 14.46 -9.89
N LEU A 6 -18.56 15.56 -9.77
CA LEU A 6 -17.13 15.58 -10.03
C LEU A 6 -16.36 14.68 -9.05
N TYR A 7 -16.73 14.71 -7.77
CA TYR A 7 -16.15 13.83 -6.76
C TYR A 7 -16.40 12.37 -7.11
N VAL A 8 -17.66 11.95 -7.26
CA VAL A 8 -18.02 10.54 -7.51
C VAL A 8 -17.41 10.01 -8.82
N ALA A 9 -17.29 10.84 -9.86
CA ALA A 9 -16.69 10.42 -11.13
C ALA A 9 -15.16 10.37 -11.12
N HIS A 10 -14.49 10.92 -10.11
CA HIS A 10 -13.03 11.15 -10.13
C HIS A 10 -12.23 9.83 -10.22
N PRO A 11 -11.32 9.66 -11.19
CA PRO A 11 -10.64 8.38 -11.43
C PRO A 11 -9.73 7.86 -10.31
N ILE A 12 -9.14 8.75 -9.49
CA ILE A 12 -8.34 8.37 -8.30
C ILE A 12 -9.13 7.47 -7.32
N HIS A 13 -10.46 7.47 -7.40
CA HIS A 13 -11.30 6.66 -6.52
C HIS A 13 -11.31 5.18 -6.91
N THR A 14 -10.81 4.82 -8.10
CA THR A 14 -10.75 3.41 -8.52
C THR A 14 -9.93 2.58 -7.53
N GLU A 15 -8.75 3.05 -7.09
CA GLU A 15 -7.95 2.32 -6.09
C GLU A 15 -8.74 2.09 -4.80
N VAL A 16 -9.42 3.13 -4.29
CA VAL A 16 -10.14 3.05 -3.01
C VAL A 16 -11.33 2.09 -3.07
N VAL A 17 -12.02 2.06 -4.20
CA VAL A 17 -13.20 1.21 -4.40
C VAL A 17 -12.83 -0.24 -4.72
N ALA A 18 -11.80 -0.46 -5.54
CA ALA A 18 -11.39 -1.79 -5.96
C ALA A 18 -10.54 -2.51 -4.91
N ASN A 19 -9.73 -1.79 -4.13
CA ASN A 19 -8.86 -2.38 -3.12
C ASN A 19 -9.63 -2.73 -1.84
N VAL A 20 -9.67 -4.02 -1.49
CA VAL A 20 -10.31 -4.51 -0.25
C VAL A 20 -9.75 -3.85 1.00
N LYS A 21 -8.43 -3.55 1.02
CA LYS A 21 -7.79 -2.88 2.16
C LYS A 21 -8.38 -1.48 2.39
N SER A 22 -8.74 -0.78 1.32
CA SER A 22 -9.19 0.62 1.36
C SER A 22 -10.67 0.80 1.75
N ARG A 23 -11.37 -0.29 2.13
CA ARG A 23 -12.75 -0.19 2.66
C ARG A 23 -12.82 0.63 3.95
N ASP A 24 -11.73 0.65 4.71
CA ASP A 24 -11.54 1.50 5.88
C ASP A 24 -11.61 3.00 5.52
N GLU A 25 -11.01 3.42 4.39
CA GLU A 25 -11.08 4.80 3.89
C GLU A 25 -12.52 5.22 3.58
N ILE A 26 -13.28 4.36 2.88
CA ILE A 26 -14.67 4.64 2.50
C ILE A 26 -15.55 4.79 3.75
N LEU A 27 -15.41 3.85 4.69
CA LEU A 27 -16.21 3.84 5.91
C LEU A 27 -15.85 5.01 6.84
N CYS A 28 -14.56 5.33 6.96
CA CYS A 28 -14.09 6.48 7.72
C CYS A 28 -14.67 7.78 7.12
N PHE A 29 -14.55 7.95 5.79
CA PHE A 29 -15.09 9.12 5.10
C PHE A 29 -16.61 9.25 5.23
N LEU A 30 -17.35 8.14 5.13
CA LEU A 30 -18.80 8.13 5.35
C LEU A 30 -19.15 8.69 6.74
N PHE A 31 -18.49 8.19 7.78
CA PHE A 31 -18.73 8.63 9.15
C PHE A 31 -18.32 10.09 9.38
N ILE A 32 -17.25 10.55 8.74
CA ILE A 32 -16.84 11.96 8.77
C ILE A 32 -17.92 12.86 8.15
N ILE A 33 -18.39 12.52 6.94
CA ILE A 33 -19.41 13.31 6.25
C ILE A 33 -20.72 13.30 7.04
N LEU A 34 -21.09 12.16 7.63
CA LEU A 34 -22.24 12.04 8.51
C LEU A 34 -22.08 12.93 9.77
N ALA A 35 -20.91 12.93 10.39
CA ALA A 35 -20.62 13.75 11.56
C ALA A 35 -20.74 15.25 11.25
N LEU A 36 -20.16 15.71 10.14
CA LEU A 36 -20.26 17.10 9.69
C LEU A 36 -21.71 17.49 9.34
N TYR A 37 -22.42 16.61 8.63
CA TYR A 37 -23.83 16.83 8.29
C TYR A 37 -24.70 16.96 9.55
N LEU A 38 -24.55 16.05 10.52
CA LEU A 38 -25.29 16.09 11.78
C LEU A 38 -24.92 17.34 12.59
N LEU A 39 -23.67 17.75 12.59
CA LEU A 39 -23.24 18.99 13.24
C LEU A 39 -23.91 20.22 12.61
N LEU A 40 -24.00 20.29 11.28
CA LEU A 40 -24.74 21.35 10.57
C LEU A 40 -26.25 21.32 10.89
N GLN A 41 -26.85 20.12 10.94
CA GLN A 41 -28.26 19.96 11.33
C GLN A 41 -28.51 20.38 12.78
N TYR A 42 -27.57 20.11 13.67
CA TYR A 42 -27.63 20.55 15.06
C TYR A 42 -27.58 22.09 15.16
N ILE A 43 -26.76 22.77 14.36
CA ILE A 43 -26.71 24.24 14.37
C ILE A 43 -28.08 24.85 14.02
N ASN A 44 -28.78 24.26 13.05
CA ASN A 44 -30.08 24.76 12.61
C ASN A 44 -31.22 24.39 13.57
N SER A 45 -31.21 23.18 14.13
CA SER A 45 -32.32 22.65 14.94
C SER A 45 -32.13 22.80 16.46
N SER A 46 -30.89 23.01 16.91
CA SER A 46 -30.46 22.99 18.32
C SER A 46 -30.84 21.71 19.11
N LYS A 47 -31.20 20.62 18.44
CA LYS A 47 -31.58 19.34 19.06
C LYS A 47 -30.35 18.57 19.55
N LYS A 48 -30.15 18.48 20.87
CA LYS A 48 -28.95 17.87 21.49
C LYS A 48 -28.68 16.40 21.07
N TRP A 49 -29.72 15.61 20.79
CA TRP A 49 -29.54 14.22 20.34
C TRP A 49 -28.85 14.14 18.97
N ILE A 50 -29.06 15.13 18.09
CA ILE A 50 -28.38 15.20 16.78
C ILE A 50 -26.88 15.45 16.98
N LEU A 51 -26.51 16.31 17.93
CA LEU A 51 -25.12 16.53 18.30
C LEU A 51 -24.48 15.24 18.85
N GLY A 52 -25.19 14.51 19.71
CA GLY A 52 -24.74 13.21 20.22
C GLY A 52 -24.50 12.18 19.11
N LEU A 53 -25.40 12.11 18.11
CA LEU A 53 -25.17 11.26 16.93
C LEU A 53 -24.00 11.74 16.08
N GLY A 54 -23.78 13.05 15.95
CA GLY A 54 -22.62 13.60 15.23
C GLY A 54 -21.30 13.24 15.92
N MET A 55 -21.26 13.31 17.25
CA MET A 55 -20.11 12.86 18.05
C MET A 55 -19.88 11.35 17.93
N LEU A 56 -20.96 10.55 17.95
CA LEU A 56 -20.88 9.10 17.76
C LEU A 56 -20.35 8.76 16.36
N ALA A 57 -20.88 9.39 15.31
CA ALA A 57 -20.38 9.21 13.95
C ALA A 57 -18.89 9.58 13.87
N TYR A 58 -18.49 10.69 14.49
CA TYR A 58 -17.08 11.07 14.54
C TYR A 58 -16.22 10.02 15.28
N PHE A 59 -16.67 9.51 16.42
CA PHE A 59 -15.99 8.43 17.14
C PHE A 59 -15.84 7.17 16.29
N LEU A 60 -16.89 6.76 15.56
CA LEU A 60 -16.84 5.63 14.64
C LEU A 60 -15.86 5.85 13.48
N SER A 61 -15.73 7.10 13.01
CA SER A 61 -14.70 7.43 12.00
C SER A 61 -13.29 7.17 12.52
N LEU A 62 -12.99 7.55 13.77
CA LEU A 62 -11.69 7.34 14.41
C LEU A 62 -11.38 5.87 14.68
N LEU A 63 -12.40 5.09 15.07
CA LEU A 63 -12.28 3.64 15.22
C LEU A 63 -12.06 2.92 13.89
N THR A 64 -12.54 3.50 12.79
CA THR A 64 -12.32 2.95 11.45
C THR A 64 -10.90 3.26 10.97
N LYS A 65 -10.47 4.52 11.08
CA LYS A 65 -9.15 4.97 10.64
C LYS A 65 -8.71 6.22 11.38
N GLU A 66 -7.43 6.31 11.72
CA GLU A 66 -6.89 7.44 12.48
C GLU A 66 -6.96 8.78 11.75
N TYR A 67 -7.05 8.76 10.41
CA TYR A 67 -7.17 9.96 9.60
C TYR A 67 -8.41 10.78 9.92
N GLY A 68 -9.43 10.19 10.55
CA GLY A 68 -10.59 10.92 11.05
C GLY A 68 -10.21 12.10 11.96
N ILE A 69 -9.07 12.04 12.68
CA ILE A 69 -8.64 13.09 13.59
C ILE A 69 -8.41 14.46 12.90
N THR A 70 -8.11 14.45 11.60
CA THR A 70 -7.97 15.67 10.78
C THR A 70 -9.21 16.56 10.81
N MET A 71 -10.38 15.97 11.07
CA MET A 71 -11.64 16.69 11.12
C MET A 71 -11.73 17.72 12.24
N LEU A 72 -10.94 17.58 13.31
CA LEU A 72 -10.86 18.61 14.36
C LEU A 72 -10.42 19.96 13.82
N ALA A 73 -9.57 19.98 12.79
CA ALA A 73 -9.14 21.22 12.14
C ALA A 73 -10.18 21.77 11.14
N VAL A 74 -11.01 20.89 10.57
CA VAL A 74 -12.04 21.27 9.60
C VAL A 74 -13.30 21.83 10.26
N ILE A 75 -13.73 21.25 11.39
CA ILE A 75 -14.91 21.66 12.16
C ILE A 75 -14.97 23.18 12.42
N PRO A 76 -13.94 23.82 12.99
CA PRO A 76 -14.02 25.24 13.31
C PRO A 76 -14.15 26.13 12.08
N ILE A 77 -13.56 25.74 10.94
CA ILE A 77 -13.71 26.48 9.67
C ILE A 77 -15.11 26.30 9.10
N MET A 78 -15.64 25.07 9.13
CA MET A 78 -17.01 24.80 8.70
C MET A 78 -18.02 25.62 9.52
N LEU A 79 -17.88 25.63 10.86
CA LEU A 79 -18.73 26.39 11.76
C LEU A 79 -18.64 27.90 11.53
N HIS A 80 -17.45 28.41 11.19
CA HIS A 80 -17.24 29.82 10.87
C HIS A 80 -17.88 30.24 9.54
N VAL A 81 -17.84 29.37 8.53
CA VAL A 81 -18.38 29.62 7.19
C VAL A 81 -19.90 29.46 7.14
N TYR A 82 -20.44 28.41 7.76
CA TYR A 82 -21.87 28.06 7.67
C TYR A 82 -22.68 28.47 8.89
N GLY A 83 -22.04 28.87 9.99
CA GLY A 83 -22.71 29.36 11.18
C GLY A 83 -23.12 30.83 11.09
N SER A 84 -24.04 31.23 11.96
CA SER A 84 -24.37 32.65 12.18
C SER A 84 -23.18 33.41 12.78
N ASP A 85 -23.26 34.74 12.83
CA ASP A 85 -22.24 35.57 13.48
C ASP A 85 -22.00 35.18 14.96
N GLU A 86 -23.05 34.77 15.67
CA GLU A 86 -22.96 34.22 17.03
C GLU A 86 -22.21 32.88 17.11
N MET A 87 -22.12 32.15 16.00
CA MET A 87 -21.33 30.93 15.91
C MET A 87 -19.83 31.26 15.83
N SER A 88 -19.43 32.41 15.30
CA SER A 88 -18.03 32.84 15.26
C SER A 88 -17.56 33.26 16.66
N GLY A 89 -16.93 32.34 17.41
CA GLY A 89 -16.38 32.62 18.73
C GLY A 89 -16.57 31.47 19.73
N LYS A 90 -17.06 31.79 20.93
CA LYS A 90 -17.14 30.85 22.07
C LYS A 90 -17.94 29.59 21.76
N ARG A 91 -19.04 29.70 20.99
CA ARG A 91 -19.89 28.55 20.64
C ARG A 91 -19.17 27.59 19.68
N ASN A 92 -18.48 28.10 18.67
CA ASN A 92 -17.63 27.29 17.79
C ASN A 92 -16.50 26.61 18.57
N LEU A 93 -15.80 27.34 19.44
CA LEU A 93 -14.77 26.75 20.29
C LEU A 93 -15.34 25.63 21.17
N SER A 94 -16.49 25.85 21.81
CA SER A 94 -17.17 24.84 22.64
C SER A 94 -17.51 23.56 21.88
N LEU A 95 -18.09 23.68 20.68
CA LEU A 95 -18.39 22.52 19.83
C LEU A 95 -17.12 21.82 19.34
N THR A 96 -16.10 22.57 18.97
CA THR A 96 -14.80 22.01 18.56
C THR A 96 -14.14 21.25 19.71
N VAL A 97 -14.17 21.80 20.93
CA VAL A 97 -13.68 21.13 22.15
C VAL A 97 -14.46 19.84 22.41
N LEU A 98 -15.77 19.82 22.21
CA LEU A 98 -16.59 18.63 22.42
C LEU A 98 -16.18 17.48 21.48
N PHE A 99 -15.93 17.77 20.20
CA PHE A 99 -15.35 16.78 19.28
C PHE A 99 -13.89 16.44 19.64
N GLY A 100 -13.13 17.41 20.17
CA GLY A 100 -11.80 17.19 20.73
C GLY A 100 -11.79 16.17 21.88
N LEU A 101 -12.80 16.21 22.76
CA LEU A 101 -12.96 15.21 23.83
C LEU A 101 -13.22 13.80 23.27
N VAL A 102 -13.98 13.68 22.18
CA VAL A 102 -14.18 12.40 21.49
C VAL A 102 -12.87 11.86 20.92
N ALA A 103 -12.06 12.73 20.32
CA ALA A 103 -10.73 12.33 19.84
C ALA A 103 -9.79 11.95 20.99
N GLY A 104 -9.82 12.69 22.11
CA GLY A 104 -9.07 12.37 23.32
C GLY A 104 -9.44 10.99 23.88
N LEU A 105 -10.74 10.68 23.95
CA LEU A 105 -11.22 9.36 24.34
C LEU A 105 -10.69 8.25 23.42
N TYR A 106 -10.74 8.46 22.11
CA TYR A 106 -10.16 7.53 21.14
C TYR A 106 -8.66 7.31 21.36
N LEU A 107 -7.88 8.38 21.58
CA LEU A 107 -6.44 8.28 21.81
C LEU A 107 -6.12 7.51 23.10
N ILE A 108 -6.90 7.71 24.17
CA ILE A 108 -6.77 6.94 25.42
C ILE A 108 -7.02 5.45 25.14
N ILE A 109 -8.13 5.12 24.47
CA ILE A 109 -8.45 3.72 24.11
C ILE A 109 -7.34 3.13 23.25
N ARG A 110 -6.90 3.82 22.20
CA ARG A 110 -5.83 3.37 21.31
C ARG A 110 -4.54 3.11 22.08
N SER A 111 -4.14 4.01 22.98
CA SER A 111 -2.93 3.86 23.79
C SER A 111 -3.00 2.68 24.76
N SER A 112 -4.20 2.30 25.22
CA SER A 112 -4.39 1.16 26.12
C SER A 112 -4.40 -0.20 25.40
N VAL A 113 -4.65 -0.21 24.09
CA VAL A 113 -4.80 -1.43 23.28
C VAL A 113 -3.57 -1.72 22.43
N MET A 114 -2.90 -0.69 21.90
CA MET A 114 -1.67 -0.89 21.13
C MET A 114 -0.48 -1.03 22.06
N ASP A 115 0.14 -2.21 22.09
CA ASP A 115 1.48 -2.38 22.64
C ASP A 115 2.47 -1.45 21.92
N ASN A 116 3.51 -0.97 22.63
CA ASN A 116 4.58 -0.11 22.11
C ASN A 116 5.42 -0.71 20.95
N LEU A 117 5.01 -1.86 20.39
CA LEU A 117 5.66 -2.61 19.32
C LEU A 117 5.60 -1.93 17.93
N ALA A 118 4.89 -0.81 17.78
CA ALA A 118 4.61 -0.20 16.47
C ALA A 118 5.53 0.97 16.06
N PHE A 119 6.49 1.39 16.89
CA PHE A 119 7.28 2.61 16.64
C PHE A 119 8.78 2.38 16.34
N ASP A 120 9.27 1.14 16.38
CA ASP A 120 10.71 0.82 16.21
C ASP A 120 11.07 0.13 14.89
N GLN A 121 10.16 0.09 13.90
CA GLN A 121 10.55 -0.37 12.56
C GLN A 121 11.04 0.83 11.75
N GLU A 122 12.35 0.86 11.45
CA GLU A 122 12.91 1.77 10.47
C GLU A 122 12.10 1.67 9.16
N MET A 123 11.68 2.83 8.65
CA MET A 123 10.92 2.91 7.42
C MET A 123 11.83 2.48 6.26
N ASP A 124 11.55 1.32 5.67
CA ASP A 124 12.28 0.87 4.49
C ASP A 124 12.05 1.85 3.32
N ILE A 125 13.13 2.23 2.66
CA ILE A 125 13.16 3.13 1.49
C ILE A 125 12.23 2.63 0.38
N ILE A 126 12.04 1.31 0.27
CA ILE A 126 11.10 0.73 -0.71
C ILE A 126 9.63 1.00 -0.37
N ASN A 127 9.30 1.24 0.90
CA ASN A 127 7.95 1.64 1.31
C ASN A 127 7.76 3.14 1.15
N ASN A 128 8.75 3.92 1.58
CA ASN A 128 8.74 5.37 1.47
C ASN A 128 10.10 5.88 1.04
N SER A 129 10.20 6.41 -0.18
CA SER A 129 11.47 6.89 -0.73
C SER A 129 12.07 8.05 0.07
N LEU A 130 11.27 8.75 0.88
CA LEU A 130 11.73 9.83 1.75
C LEU A 130 12.61 9.34 2.89
N ALA A 131 12.49 8.06 3.28
CA ALA A 131 13.38 7.46 4.26
C ALA A 131 14.84 7.42 3.76
N GLY A 132 15.06 7.51 2.45
CA GLY A 132 16.40 7.60 1.84
C GLY A 132 16.97 9.02 1.77
N ALA A 133 16.26 10.05 2.25
CA ALA A 133 16.73 11.43 2.16
C ALA A 133 17.95 11.68 3.07
N SER A 134 19.00 12.30 2.54
CA SER A 134 20.24 12.53 3.29
C SER A 134 20.11 13.62 4.35
N SER A 135 19.11 14.49 4.21
CA SER A 135 18.84 15.59 5.13
C SER A 135 17.35 15.86 5.28
N PHE A 136 16.98 16.44 6.42
CA PHE A 136 15.61 16.94 6.64
C PHE A 136 15.17 17.92 5.55
N SER A 137 16.08 18.76 5.04
CA SER A 137 15.78 19.73 3.99
C SER A 137 15.37 19.05 2.68
N GLU A 138 16.11 18.02 2.25
CA GLU A 138 15.76 17.20 1.09
C GLU A 138 14.43 16.46 1.28
N ARG A 139 14.22 15.92 2.48
CA ARG A 139 12.96 15.25 2.84
C ARG A 139 11.77 16.19 2.66
N ILE A 140 11.86 17.42 3.18
CA ILE A 140 10.80 18.42 3.06
C ILE A 140 10.61 18.88 1.61
N ALA A 141 11.69 19.15 0.87
CA ALA A 141 11.58 19.52 -0.54
C ALA A 141 10.89 18.42 -1.37
N THR A 142 11.21 17.16 -1.09
CA THR A 142 10.62 15.98 -1.75
C THR A 142 9.16 15.79 -1.34
N ALA A 143 8.83 15.90 -0.06
CA ALA A 143 7.45 15.86 0.42
C ALA A 143 6.60 16.95 -0.26
N ILE A 144 7.11 18.17 -0.38
CA ILE A 144 6.41 19.27 -1.05
C ILE A 144 6.25 19.01 -2.56
N LEU A 145 7.24 18.41 -3.22
CA LEU A 145 7.09 17.96 -4.61
C LEU A 145 5.97 16.92 -4.75
N ILE A 146 5.87 15.96 -3.82
CA ILE A 146 4.80 14.96 -3.78
C ILE A 146 3.44 15.61 -3.59
N LEU A 147 3.35 16.62 -2.72
CA LEU A 147 2.16 17.44 -2.56
C LEU A 147 1.72 18.10 -3.88
N GLY A 148 2.65 18.66 -4.64
CA GLY A 148 2.35 19.17 -5.99
C GLY A 148 1.87 18.09 -6.96
N LYS A 149 2.47 16.90 -6.92
CA LYS A 149 2.03 15.75 -7.72
C LYS A 149 0.59 15.33 -7.38
N TYR A 150 0.17 15.41 -6.11
CA TYR A 150 -1.24 15.18 -5.75
C TYR A 150 -2.19 16.17 -6.41
N ILE A 151 -1.86 17.47 -6.44
CA ILE A 151 -2.66 18.44 -7.19
C ILE A 151 -2.67 18.11 -8.69
N GLY A 152 -1.51 17.72 -9.23
CA GLY A 152 -1.39 17.24 -10.61
C GLY A 152 -2.36 16.09 -10.92
N LEU A 153 -2.40 15.07 -10.06
CA LEU A 153 -3.31 13.92 -10.21
C LEU A 153 -4.79 14.29 -10.03
N LEU A 154 -5.10 15.28 -9.18
CA LEU A 154 -6.47 15.79 -9.01
C LEU A 154 -6.94 16.59 -10.24
N ILE A 155 -6.05 17.33 -10.89
CA ILE A 155 -6.39 18.07 -12.13
C ILE A 155 -6.43 17.11 -13.32
N PHE A 156 -5.40 16.27 -13.45
CA PHE A 156 -5.20 15.34 -14.56
C PHE A 156 -4.83 13.95 -14.03
N PRO A 157 -5.82 13.06 -13.80
CA PRO A 157 -5.62 11.74 -13.18
C PRO A 157 -5.03 10.72 -14.17
N HIS A 158 -3.83 10.99 -14.68
CA HIS A 158 -3.10 10.11 -15.58
C HIS A 158 -1.59 10.45 -15.61
N PRO A 159 -0.68 9.45 -15.61
CA PRO A 159 -0.96 8.02 -15.42
C PRO A 159 -1.30 7.69 -13.95
N LEU A 160 -2.07 6.63 -13.76
CA LEU A 160 -2.47 6.11 -12.45
C LEU A 160 -1.68 4.83 -12.19
N SER A 161 -1.22 4.62 -10.96
CA SER A 161 -0.44 3.47 -10.53
C SER A 161 -0.77 3.12 -9.07
N PHE A 162 -0.83 1.83 -8.76
CA PHE A 162 -0.99 1.33 -7.40
C PHE A 162 0.22 1.68 -6.52
N ASP A 163 1.36 1.96 -7.16
CA ASP A 163 2.61 2.24 -6.48
C ASP A 163 3.49 3.26 -7.21
N TYR A 164 4.04 4.20 -6.43
CA TYR A 164 4.97 5.23 -6.85
C TYR A 164 6.22 5.22 -5.95
N SER A 165 6.60 4.05 -5.45
CA SER A 165 7.68 3.90 -4.48
C SER A 165 9.08 4.07 -5.10
N TYR A 166 10.10 3.55 -4.43
CA TYR A 166 11.49 3.95 -4.60
C TYR A 166 11.95 4.07 -6.07
N ASN A 167 12.53 5.25 -6.29
CA ASN A 167 12.99 5.91 -7.51
C ASN A 167 11.96 6.34 -8.56
N GLN A 168 10.66 6.07 -8.39
CA GLN A 168 9.62 6.70 -9.24
C GLN A 168 9.50 8.19 -8.96
N ILE A 169 9.64 8.58 -7.70
CA ILE A 169 9.76 9.97 -7.26
C ILE A 169 11.15 10.10 -6.61
N PRO A 170 12.15 10.62 -7.33
CA PRO A 170 13.48 10.76 -6.78
C PRO A 170 13.49 11.81 -5.66
N ILE A 171 14.44 11.66 -4.73
CA ILE A 171 14.71 12.66 -3.70
C ILE A 171 15.23 13.93 -4.39
N VAL A 172 14.71 15.07 -3.98
CA VAL A 172 15.06 16.38 -4.56
C VAL A 172 15.47 17.37 -3.48
N THR A 173 16.23 18.38 -3.89
CA THR A 173 16.53 19.56 -3.08
C THR A 173 15.66 20.75 -3.52
N TRP A 174 15.79 21.87 -2.81
CA TRP A 174 15.11 23.12 -3.15
C TRP A 174 15.53 23.77 -4.46
N THR A 175 16.54 23.24 -5.16
CA THR A 175 16.85 23.70 -6.53
C THR A 175 15.88 23.12 -7.57
N ASN A 176 15.12 22.08 -7.20
CA ASN A 176 14.15 21.46 -8.09
C ASN A 176 12.96 22.42 -8.35
N PRO A 177 12.69 22.81 -9.61
CA PRO A 177 11.59 23.73 -9.91
C PRO A 177 10.21 23.20 -9.51
N GLY A 178 10.02 21.87 -9.55
CA GLY A 178 8.78 21.23 -9.12
C GLY A 178 8.52 21.40 -7.63
N ALA A 179 9.55 21.27 -6.79
CA ALA A 179 9.43 21.51 -5.35
C ALA A 179 9.09 23.00 -5.06
N ILE A 180 9.78 23.93 -5.72
CA ILE A 180 9.50 25.37 -5.58
C ILE A 180 8.08 25.72 -6.03
N LEU A 181 7.67 25.24 -7.21
CA LEU A 181 6.33 25.48 -7.76
C LEU A 181 5.25 24.92 -6.83
N SER A 182 5.46 23.71 -6.30
CA SER A 182 4.54 23.08 -5.36
C SER A 182 4.45 23.88 -4.06
N PHE A 183 5.58 24.34 -3.52
CA PHE A 183 5.59 25.21 -2.35
C PHE A 183 4.78 26.49 -2.58
N LEU A 184 5.02 27.19 -3.69
CA LEU A 184 4.30 28.42 -4.04
C LEU A 184 2.80 28.16 -4.21
N LEU A 185 2.43 27.05 -4.85
CA LEU A 185 1.03 26.66 -5.04
C LEU A 185 0.31 26.45 -3.70
N TYR A 186 0.94 25.73 -2.76
CA TYR A 186 0.37 25.53 -1.42
C TYR A 186 0.37 26.81 -0.58
N ALA A 187 1.38 27.68 -0.73
CA ALA A 187 1.39 29.00 -0.10
C ALA A 187 0.23 29.88 -0.59
N VAL A 188 -0.01 29.91 -1.91
CA VAL A 188 -1.15 30.62 -2.51
C VAL A 188 -2.48 30.02 -2.05
N LEU A 189 -2.61 28.70 -2.00
CA LEU A 189 -3.81 28.03 -1.45
C LEU A 189 -4.04 28.40 0.02
N GLY A 190 -2.99 28.41 0.85
CA GLY A 190 -3.08 28.81 2.26
C GLY A 190 -3.54 30.26 2.42
N VAL A 191 -2.93 31.20 1.69
CA VAL A 191 -3.33 32.62 1.71
C VAL A 191 -4.76 32.78 1.19
N ALA A 192 -5.13 32.13 0.10
CA ALA A 192 -6.49 32.16 -0.44
C ALA A 192 -7.51 31.61 0.57
N GLY A 193 -7.18 30.53 1.28
CA GLY A 193 -7.99 29.96 2.35
C GLY A 193 -8.24 30.95 3.49
N ILE A 194 -7.19 31.63 3.96
CA ILE A 194 -7.30 32.64 5.02
C ILE A 194 -8.15 33.84 4.57
N LEU A 195 -7.93 34.34 3.34
CA LEU A 195 -8.69 35.45 2.80
C LEU A 195 -10.18 35.08 2.60
N ALA A 196 -10.46 33.88 2.09
CA ALA A 196 -11.81 33.35 1.97
C ALA A 196 -12.47 33.18 3.35
N ALA A 197 -11.74 32.71 4.36
CA ALA A 197 -12.25 32.53 5.71
C ALA A 197 -12.63 33.87 6.37
N LYS A 198 -11.82 34.92 6.16
CA LYS A 198 -12.15 36.29 6.63
C LYS A 198 -13.48 36.79 6.04
N LYS A 199 -13.81 36.38 4.82
CA LYS A 199 -15.06 36.71 4.13
C LYS A 199 -16.17 35.70 4.34
N ARG A 200 -15.94 34.63 5.12
CA ARG A 200 -16.86 33.49 5.30
C ARG A 200 -17.33 32.86 3.99
N GLU A 201 -16.46 32.84 2.98
CA GLU A 201 -16.78 32.21 1.71
C GLU A 201 -16.73 30.68 1.83
N ILE A 202 -17.62 29.97 1.12
CA ILE A 202 -17.61 28.50 1.03
C ILE A 202 -16.26 27.98 0.50
N LEU A 203 -15.55 28.79 -0.29
CA LEU A 203 -14.20 28.49 -0.77
C LEU A 203 -13.24 28.18 0.39
N ALA A 204 -13.39 28.84 1.54
CA ALA A 204 -12.56 28.59 2.72
C ALA A 204 -12.74 27.17 3.26
N PHE A 205 -13.98 26.68 3.28
CA PHE A 205 -14.26 25.30 3.69
C PHE A 205 -13.63 24.30 2.72
N GLY A 206 -13.76 24.51 1.40
CA GLY A 206 -13.15 23.62 0.40
C GLY A 206 -11.61 23.55 0.53
N ILE A 207 -10.95 24.71 0.68
CA ILE A 207 -9.50 24.79 0.87
C ILE A 207 -9.09 24.15 2.20
N ALA A 208 -9.78 24.45 3.30
CA ALA A 208 -9.46 23.88 4.61
C ALA A 208 -9.67 22.36 4.64
N PHE A 209 -10.77 21.87 4.06
CA PHE A 209 -11.03 20.44 3.94
C PHE A 209 -9.91 19.75 3.17
N TYR A 210 -9.50 20.31 2.02
CA TYR A 210 -8.39 19.80 1.23
C TYR A 210 -7.08 19.78 2.01
N LEU A 211 -6.65 20.92 2.57
CA LEU A 211 -5.36 21.04 3.23
C LEU A 211 -5.28 20.19 4.50
N PHE A 212 -6.29 20.24 5.38
CA PHE A 212 -6.23 19.55 6.67
C PHE A 212 -6.37 18.04 6.57
N SER A 213 -7.19 17.54 5.64
CA SER A 213 -7.26 16.09 5.40
C SER A 213 -5.95 15.53 4.83
N LEU A 214 -5.13 16.37 4.20
CA LEU A 214 -3.86 15.98 3.60
C LEU A 214 -2.69 16.02 4.58
N VAL A 215 -2.78 16.76 5.71
CA VAL A 215 -1.69 16.94 6.67
C VAL A 215 -1.07 15.62 7.14
N ILE A 216 -1.89 14.64 7.53
CA ILE A 216 -1.38 13.37 8.08
C ILE A 216 -0.73 12.51 6.98
N VAL A 217 -1.19 12.63 5.75
CA VAL A 217 -0.67 11.86 4.60
C VAL A 217 0.40 12.60 3.79
N SER A 218 0.81 13.78 4.25
CA SER A 218 1.70 14.69 3.51
C SER A 218 3.18 14.27 3.52
N ASN A 219 3.57 13.33 4.38
CA ASN A 219 4.97 13.03 4.70
C ASN A 219 5.80 14.24 5.23
N LEU A 220 5.16 15.38 5.56
CA LEU A 220 5.87 16.57 6.08
C LEU A 220 6.24 16.43 7.56
N PHE A 221 5.28 15.97 8.36
CA PHE A 221 5.40 15.92 9.82
C PHE A 221 5.75 14.52 10.32
N VAL A 222 5.10 13.51 9.73
CA VAL A 222 5.28 12.10 10.05
C VAL A 222 5.39 11.35 8.73
N GLU A 223 6.39 10.48 8.63
CA GLU A 223 6.54 9.59 7.48
C GLU A 223 5.51 8.47 7.58
N ILE A 224 4.76 8.27 6.50
CA ILE A 224 3.80 7.18 6.40
C ILE A 224 4.39 6.05 5.55
N GLY A 225 3.82 4.85 5.62
CA GLY A 225 4.30 3.67 4.89
C GLY A 225 4.14 3.72 3.36
N VAL A 226 4.00 4.90 2.75
CA VAL A 226 3.92 5.12 1.30
C VAL A 226 4.54 6.45 0.91
N THR A 227 5.22 6.45 -0.24
CA THR A 227 5.75 7.68 -0.87
C THR A 227 4.61 8.55 -1.43
N LEU A 228 3.85 7.99 -2.37
CA LEU A 228 2.68 8.57 -3.00
C LEU A 228 1.70 7.42 -3.28
N ALA A 229 0.42 7.62 -3.02
CA ALA A 229 -0.65 6.68 -3.35
C ALA A 229 -1.94 7.44 -3.68
N GLU A 230 -2.73 6.95 -4.63
CA GLU A 230 -3.97 7.63 -5.05
C GLU A 230 -5.00 7.59 -3.91
N ARG A 231 -5.08 6.48 -3.18
CA ARG A 231 -6.02 6.34 -2.06
C ARG A 231 -5.89 7.40 -0.98
N VAL A 232 -4.71 7.98 -0.76
CA VAL A 232 -4.53 8.98 0.30
C VAL A 232 -5.14 10.34 -0.03
N ILE A 233 -5.41 10.60 -1.31
CA ILE A 233 -6.13 11.81 -1.77
C ILE A 233 -7.62 11.57 -1.98
N PHE A 234 -8.15 10.40 -1.61
CA PHE A 234 -9.57 10.09 -1.66
C PHE A 234 -10.41 11.12 -0.90
N MET A 235 -10.07 11.36 0.37
CA MET A 235 -10.77 12.34 1.19
C MET A 235 -10.44 13.79 0.78
N PRO A 236 -9.16 14.20 0.62
CA PRO A 236 -8.82 15.54 0.14
C PRO A 236 -9.52 15.95 -1.16
N SER A 237 -9.78 15.01 -2.09
CA SER A 237 -10.38 15.36 -3.37
C SER A 237 -11.77 15.98 -3.25
N LEU A 238 -12.53 15.74 -2.17
CA LEU A 238 -13.79 16.44 -1.93
C LEU A 238 -13.55 17.95 -1.81
N GLY A 239 -12.55 18.35 -1.01
CA GLY A 239 -12.15 19.75 -0.86
C GLY A 239 -11.70 20.35 -2.19
N PHE A 240 -10.92 19.60 -2.97
CA PHE A 240 -10.52 19.99 -4.33
C PHE A 240 -11.74 20.22 -5.26
N CYS A 241 -12.69 19.28 -5.30
CA CYS A 241 -13.90 19.41 -6.12
C CYS A 241 -14.76 20.62 -5.70
N VAL A 242 -14.84 20.93 -4.40
CA VAL A 242 -15.49 22.16 -3.90
C VAL A 242 -14.78 23.39 -4.48
N VAL A 243 -13.45 23.47 -4.33
CA VAL A 243 -12.64 24.61 -4.79
C VAL A 243 -12.77 24.83 -6.30
N VAL A 244 -12.55 23.79 -7.11
CA VAL A 244 -12.61 23.89 -8.57
C VAL A 244 -14.00 24.29 -9.04
N THR A 245 -15.05 23.71 -8.46
CA THR A 245 -16.42 24.06 -8.86
C THR A 245 -16.77 25.52 -8.55
N LEU A 246 -16.36 26.02 -7.39
CA LEU A 246 -16.62 27.42 -7.00
C LEU A 246 -15.81 28.41 -7.83
N LEU A 247 -14.55 28.11 -8.12
CA LEU A 247 -13.71 28.93 -9.00
C LEU A 247 -14.27 28.93 -10.42
N LEU A 248 -14.68 27.77 -10.94
CA LEU A 248 -15.33 27.68 -12.24
C LEU A 248 -16.61 28.52 -12.28
N ALA A 249 -17.47 28.38 -11.26
CA ALA A 249 -18.70 29.16 -11.16
C ALA A 249 -18.43 30.68 -11.13
N LYS A 250 -17.34 31.11 -10.47
CA LYS A 250 -16.90 32.51 -10.44
C LYS A 250 -16.41 32.99 -11.81
N VAL A 251 -15.56 32.21 -12.48
CA VAL A 251 -15.02 32.55 -13.81
C VAL A 251 -16.12 32.61 -14.87
N THR A 252 -17.07 31.68 -14.82
CA THR A 252 -18.22 31.67 -15.75
C THR A 252 -19.35 32.60 -15.32
N ARG A 253 -19.19 33.39 -14.24
CA ARG A 253 -20.22 34.28 -13.66
C ARG A 253 -21.58 33.58 -13.46
N PHE A 254 -21.54 32.33 -13.01
CA PHE A 254 -22.70 31.44 -12.95
C PHE A 254 -23.90 32.04 -12.17
N SER A 255 -23.63 32.76 -11.10
CA SER A 255 -24.65 33.40 -10.24
C SER A 255 -25.41 34.54 -10.93
N GLU A 256 -24.80 35.21 -11.89
CA GLU A 256 -25.34 36.42 -12.54
C GLU A 256 -26.12 36.10 -13.83
N LEU A 257 -25.99 34.87 -14.33
CA LEU A 257 -26.47 34.48 -15.65
C LEU A 257 -27.80 33.72 -15.61
N THR A 258 -28.60 33.94 -16.67
CA THR A 258 -29.78 33.12 -16.98
C THR A 258 -29.37 31.68 -17.33
N VAL A 259 -30.34 30.77 -17.40
CA VAL A 259 -30.07 29.35 -17.68
C VAL A 259 -29.25 29.16 -18.97
N LYS A 260 -29.55 29.90 -20.05
CA LYS A 260 -28.76 29.85 -21.30
C LYS A 260 -27.33 30.39 -21.11
N GLY A 261 -27.16 31.43 -20.31
CA GLY A 261 -25.82 31.96 -19.98
C GLY A 261 -24.97 30.99 -19.15
N ARG A 262 -25.58 30.02 -18.46
CA ARG A 262 -24.87 28.99 -17.68
C ARG A 262 -24.39 27.80 -18.52
N ILE A 263 -24.68 27.77 -19.83
CA ILE A 263 -24.23 26.68 -20.73
C ILE A 263 -22.72 26.42 -20.62
N PRO A 264 -21.82 27.41 -20.66
CA PRO A 264 -20.38 27.15 -20.58
C PRO A 264 -19.96 26.41 -19.30
N PHE A 265 -20.55 26.76 -18.16
CA PHE A 265 -20.31 26.06 -16.90
C PHE A 265 -20.73 24.59 -16.99
N TYR A 266 -21.96 24.33 -17.43
CA TYR A 266 -22.46 22.96 -17.56
C TYR A 266 -21.69 22.15 -18.61
N SER A 267 -21.31 22.76 -19.73
CA SER A 267 -20.49 22.11 -20.75
C SER A 267 -19.15 21.66 -20.20
N ILE A 268 -18.45 22.51 -19.44
CA ILE A 268 -17.18 22.14 -18.80
C ILE A 268 -17.39 20.99 -17.83
N ILE A 269 -18.40 21.06 -16.96
CA ILE A 269 -18.71 19.97 -16.01
C ILE A 269 -19.00 18.65 -16.76
N VAL A 270 -19.86 18.67 -17.79
CA VAL A 270 -20.23 17.47 -18.55
C VAL A 270 -19.04 16.88 -19.28
N ILE A 271 -18.21 17.70 -19.92
CA ILE A 271 -16.98 17.22 -20.60
C ILE A 271 -16.04 16.57 -19.60
N THR A 272 -15.79 17.20 -18.45
CA THR A 272 -14.95 16.62 -17.40
C THR A 272 -15.52 15.30 -16.89
N LEU A 273 -16.85 15.21 -16.68
CA LEU A 273 -17.50 13.96 -16.25
C LEU A 273 -17.34 12.85 -17.29
N ILE A 274 -17.43 13.14 -18.59
CA ILE A 274 -17.22 12.15 -19.65
C ILE A 274 -15.76 11.65 -19.62
N LEU A 275 -14.79 12.56 -19.56
CA LEU A 275 -13.37 12.21 -19.52
C LEU A 275 -13.01 11.39 -18.27
N TYR A 276 -13.50 11.82 -17.11
CA TYR A 276 -13.30 11.11 -15.85
C TYR A 276 -13.97 9.73 -15.88
N SER A 277 -15.22 9.64 -16.31
CA SER A 277 -15.92 8.34 -16.41
C SER A 277 -15.21 7.37 -17.35
N PHE A 278 -14.68 7.86 -18.48
CA PHE A 278 -13.88 7.05 -19.39
C PHE A 278 -12.58 6.56 -18.73
N LYS A 279 -11.84 7.45 -18.04
CA LYS A 279 -10.61 7.06 -17.36
C LYS A 279 -10.88 6.09 -16.21
N THR A 280 -11.94 6.28 -15.43
CA THR A 280 -12.40 5.36 -14.38
C THR A 280 -12.75 3.99 -14.98
N TYR A 281 -13.51 3.96 -16.07
CA TYR A 281 -13.84 2.70 -16.76
C TYR A 281 -12.59 1.95 -17.23
N SER A 282 -11.62 2.65 -17.82
CA SER A 282 -10.33 2.06 -18.22
C SER A 282 -9.55 1.55 -17.01
N ARG A 283 -9.44 2.35 -15.94
CA ARG A 283 -8.71 2.01 -14.72
C ARG A 283 -9.33 0.80 -14.01
N ASN A 284 -10.65 0.66 -14.04
CA ASN A 284 -11.34 -0.49 -13.44
C ASN A 284 -10.94 -1.83 -14.10
N LYS A 285 -10.63 -1.83 -15.40
CA LYS A 285 -10.13 -3.04 -16.09
C LYS A 285 -8.73 -3.42 -15.60
N GLU A 286 -7.89 -2.43 -15.31
CA GLU A 286 -6.55 -2.67 -14.78
C GLU A 286 -6.64 -3.31 -13.39
N TRP A 287 -7.63 -2.92 -12.58
CA TRP A 287 -7.91 -3.45 -11.23
C TRP A 287 -8.66 -4.80 -11.19
N GLU A 288 -8.88 -5.48 -12.32
CA GLU A 288 -9.58 -6.77 -12.35
C GLU A 288 -8.89 -7.85 -11.50
N ASN A 289 -7.56 -7.93 -11.60
CA ASN A 289 -6.74 -8.81 -10.78
C ASN A 289 -5.30 -8.26 -10.67
N ASN A 290 -4.49 -8.87 -9.80
CA ASN A 290 -3.13 -8.40 -9.57
C ASN A 290 -2.25 -8.46 -10.84
N PHE A 291 -2.45 -9.46 -11.71
CA PHE A 291 -1.64 -9.58 -12.92
C PHE A 291 -1.90 -8.45 -13.92
N THR A 292 -3.16 -8.11 -14.18
CA THR A 292 -3.53 -6.98 -15.04
C THR A 292 -3.07 -5.66 -14.44
N LEU A 293 -3.22 -5.50 -13.13
CA LEU A 293 -2.83 -4.29 -12.40
C LEU A 293 -1.32 -4.07 -12.48
N PHE A 294 -0.52 -5.08 -12.13
CA PHE A 294 0.94 -4.95 -12.14
C PHE A 294 1.49 -4.78 -13.57
N THR A 295 0.86 -5.41 -14.56
CA THR A 295 1.24 -5.23 -15.97
C THR A 295 0.98 -3.80 -16.44
N ALA A 296 -0.18 -3.22 -16.12
CA ALA A 296 -0.49 -1.84 -16.46
C ALA A 296 0.45 -0.87 -15.73
N ASP A 297 0.72 -1.12 -14.45
CA ASP A 297 1.34 -0.14 -13.56
C ASP A 297 2.87 -0.06 -13.71
N ILE A 298 3.50 -1.06 -14.33
CA ILE A 298 4.89 -0.92 -14.82
C ILE A 298 4.99 0.14 -15.92
N THR A 299 3.95 0.32 -16.74
CA THR A 299 3.97 1.38 -17.76
C THR A 299 3.72 2.76 -17.14
N ALA A 300 2.92 2.82 -16.07
CA ALA A 300 2.62 4.06 -15.35
C ALA A 300 3.76 4.52 -14.44
N SER A 301 4.43 3.58 -13.77
CA SER A 301 5.54 3.78 -12.83
C SER A 301 6.74 2.88 -13.19
N PRO A 302 7.41 3.14 -14.32
CA PRO A 302 8.51 2.29 -14.80
C PRO A 302 9.78 2.39 -13.96
N ASN A 303 9.91 3.42 -13.11
CA ASN A 303 11.06 3.60 -12.24
C ASN A 303 10.76 3.16 -10.79
N SER A 304 9.62 2.52 -10.51
CA SER A 304 9.33 1.92 -9.21
C SER A 304 9.92 0.52 -9.13
N ALA A 305 10.83 0.28 -8.18
CA ALA A 305 11.33 -1.08 -7.92
C ALA A 305 10.18 -2.05 -7.56
N ARG A 306 9.18 -1.58 -6.81
CA ARG A 306 8.06 -2.40 -6.33
C ARG A 306 7.09 -2.81 -7.43
N THR A 307 6.87 -2.00 -8.46
CA THR A 307 6.00 -2.39 -9.59
C THR A 307 6.63 -3.55 -10.36
N HIS A 308 7.93 -3.43 -10.66
CA HIS A 308 8.74 -4.48 -11.29
C HIS A 308 8.81 -5.76 -10.46
N PHE A 309 9.08 -5.64 -9.16
CA PHE A 309 9.07 -6.79 -8.25
C PHE A 309 7.70 -7.48 -8.19
N SER A 310 6.62 -6.70 -8.07
CA SER A 310 5.26 -7.24 -7.99
C SER A 310 4.89 -8.03 -9.25
N LEU A 311 5.20 -7.52 -10.44
CA LEU A 311 4.97 -8.28 -11.68
C LEU A 311 5.85 -9.53 -11.75
N GLY A 312 7.15 -9.40 -11.44
CA GLY A 312 8.08 -10.52 -11.49
C GLY A 312 7.69 -11.66 -10.55
N SER A 313 7.33 -11.31 -9.31
CA SER A 313 6.82 -12.27 -8.33
C SER A 313 5.51 -12.93 -8.80
N MET A 314 4.59 -12.15 -9.37
CA MET A 314 3.32 -12.67 -9.88
C MET A 314 3.52 -13.63 -11.06
N LEU A 315 4.43 -13.32 -11.96
CA LEU A 315 4.78 -14.19 -13.09
C LEU A 315 5.38 -15.51 -12.62
N ASN A 316 6.27 -15.49 -11.62
CA ASN A 316 6.79 -16.71 -11.00
C ASN A 316 5.66 -17.58 -10.44
N THR A 317 4.81 -17.01 -9.59
CA THR A 317 3.69 -17.74 -9.00
C THR A 317 2.75 -18.31 -10.07
N ASN A 318 2.37 -17.51 -11.07
CA ASN A 318 1.49 -17.97 -12.14
C ASN A 318 2.14 -19.07 -13.00
N SER A 319 3.48 -19.07 -13.13
CA SER A 319 4.20 -20.08 -13.90
C SER A 319 4.17 -21.48 -13.28
N GLU A 320 3.91 -21.58 -11.97
CA GLU A 320 3.75 -22.87 -11.28
C GLU A 320 2.48 -23.61 -11.72
N PHE A 321 1.44 -22.86 -12.11
CA PHE A 321 0.15 -23.39 -12.55
C PHE A 321 0.03 -23.52 -14.06
N GLU A 322 0.97 -22.98 -14.84
CA GLU A 322 0.97 -23.06 -16.30
C GLU A 322 1.46 -24.43 -16.77
N THR A 323 0.60 -25.14 -17.48
CA THR A 323 0.86 -26.51 -17.95
C THR A 323 1.57 -26.53 -19.30
N ASN A 324 1.46 -25.46 -20.09
CA ASN A 324 2.16 -25.34 -21.37
C ASN A 324 3.64 -24.95 -21.14
N PRO A 325 4.61 -25.79 -21.52
CA PRO A 325 6.03 -25.54 -21.24
C PRO A 325 6.57 -24.25 -21.87
N GLU A 326 6.14 -23.91 -23.08
CA GLU A 326 6.59 -22.70 -23.78
C GLU A 326 6.06 -21.43 -23.12
N LYS A 327 4.78 -21.44 -22.70
CA LYS A 327 4.20 -20.32 -21.94
C LYS A 327 4.86 -20.18 -20.58
N LYS A 328 5.07 -21.29 -19.87
CA LYS A 328 5.78 -21.31 -18.58
C LYS A 328 7.18 -20.71 -18.72
N LYS A 329 7.94 -21.13 -19.72
CA LYS A 329 9.26 -20.59 -20.03
C LYS A 329 9.21 -19.09 -20.33
N ALA A 330 8.28 -18.65 -21.18
CA ALA A 330 8.11 -17.23 -21.50
C ALA A 330 7.76 -16.38 -20.27
N MET A 331 6.91 -16.89 -19.38
CA MET A 331 6.55 -16.22 -18.12
C MET A 331 7.75 -16.08 -17.18
N LEU A 332 8.53 -17.15 -17.01
CA LEU A 332 9.73 -17.15 -16.18
C LEU A 332 10.80 -16.18 -16.72
N LEU A 333 10.99 -16.14 -18.05
CA LEU A 333 11.91 -15.18 -18.68
C LEU A 333 11.45 -13.73 -18.45
N LYS A 334 10.15 -13.45 -18.59
CA LYS A 334 9.58 -12.12 -18.30
C LYS A 334 9.65 -11.77 -16.81
N ALA A 335 9.55 -12.77 -15.92
CA ALA A 335 9.74 -12.59 -14.49
C ALA A 335 11.18 -12.15 -14.19
N ILE A 336 12.16 -12.83 -14.76
CA ILE A 336 13.58 -12.49 -14.63
C ILE A 336 13.85 -11.08 -15.17
N GLU A 337 13.30 -10.71 -16.32
CA GLU A 337 13.44 -9.36 -16.87
C GLU A 337 12.90 -8.30 -15.90
N SER A 338 11.69 -8.51 -15.38
CA SER A 338 11.04 -7.58 -14.45
C SER A 338 11.84 -7.49 -13.14
N LEU A 339 12.27 -8.62 -12.57
CA LEU A 339 13.10 -8.65 -11.36
C LEU A 339 14.47 -8.03 -11.59
N GLY A 340 15.05 -8.20 -12.78
CA GLY A 340 16.27 -7.52 -13.20
C GLY A 340 16.11 -6.01 -13.19
N ARG A 341 15.02 -5.48 -13.78
CA ARG A 341 14.71 -4.03 -13.70
C ARG A 341 14.51 -3.54 -12.28
N CYS A 342 13.84 -4.34 -11.43
CA CYS A 342 13.73 -4.03 -10.02
C CYS A 342 15.12 -3.89 -9.36
N LEU A 343 16.03 -4.82 -9.63
CA LEU A 343 17.38 -4.85 -9.06
C LEU A 343 18.32 -3.80 -9.64
N GLU A 344 18.10 -3.35 -10.88
CA GLU A 344 18.77 -2.17 -11.44
C GLU A 344 18.38 -0.89 -10.69
N ILE A 345 17.11 -0.78 -10.26
CA ILE A 345 16.60 0.37 -9.51
C ILE A 345 17.02 0.28 -8.03
N TYR A 346 16.90 -0.91 -7.43
CA TYR A 346 17.22 -1.16 -6.02
C TYR A 346 17.98 -2.48 -5.83
N PRO A 347 19.33 -2.45 -5.95
CA PRO A 347 20.16 -3.65 -5.85
C PRO A 347 20.10 -4.37 -4.50
N GLU A 348 19.75 -3.66 -3.42
CA GLU A 348 19.65 -4.20 -2.06
C GLU A 348 18.29 -4.87 -1.79
N PHE A 349 17.42 -5.04 -2.78
CA PHE A 349 16.16 -5.73 -2.57
C PHE A 349 16.33 -7.26 -2.54
N SER A 350 16.61 -7.80 -1.36
CA SER A 350 16.87 -9.24 -1.15
C SER A 350 15.75 -10.15 -1.68
N ALA A 351 14.49 -9.75 -1.52
CA ALA A 351 13.34 -10.53 -2.02
C ALA A 351 13.32 -10.64 -3.55
N ALA A 352 13.79 -9.61 -4.28
CA ALA A 352 13.88 -9.65 -5.74
C ALA A 352 14.98 -10.61 -6.19
N TRP A 353 16.14 -10.62 -5.52
CA TRP A 353 17.20 -11.61 -5.75
C TRP A 353 16.71 -13.05 -5.51
N TYR A 354 16.01 -13.29 -4.40
CA TYR A 354 15.43 -14.60 -4.10
C TYR A 354 14.46 -15.05 -5.20
N ASN A 355 13.48 -14.21 -5.56
CA ASN A 355 12.51 -14.54 -6.59
C ASN A 355 13.17 -14.75 -7.96
N MET A 356 14.25 -14.04 -8.26
CA MET A 356 15.00 -14.25 -9.50
C MET A 356 15.68 -15.61 -9.50
N GLY A 357 16.22 -16.04 -8.34
CA GLY A 357 16.76 -17.38 -8.15
C GLY A 357 15.72 -18.49 -8.33
N VAL A 358 14.50 -18.29 -7.80
CA VAL A 358 13.37 -19.22 -8.01
C VAL A 358 13.02 -19.35 -9.49
N ALA A 359 13.04 -18.23 -10.23
CA ALA A 359 12.75 -18.22 -11.66
C ALA A 359 13.82 -18.99 -12.47
N TYR A 360 15.10 -18.73 -12.20
CA TYR A 360 16.21 -19.46 -12.83
C TYR A 360 16.18 -20.96 -12.51
N TYR A 361 15.94 -21.33 -11.25
CA TYR A 361 15.83 -22.73 -10.86
C TYR A 361 14.67 -23.43 -11.59
N SER A 362 13.54 -22.74 -11.74
CA SER A 362 12.38 -23.25 -12.48
C SER A 362 12.63 -23.41 -13.99
N LEU A 363 13.62 -22.71 -14.54
CA LEU A 363 14.13 -22.88 -15.91
C LEU A 363 15.21 -23.97 -16.02
N GLY A 364 15.65 -24.57 -14.91
CA GLY A 364 16.77 -25.51 -14.86
C GLY A 364 18.15 -24.85 -14.89
N ASP A 365 18.22 -23.53 -14.75
CA ASP A 365 19.48 -22.78 -14.68
C ASP A 365 19.97 -22.67 -13.23
N GLU A 366 20.46 -23.79 -12.69
CA GLU A 366 20.92 -23.87 -11.31
C GLU A 366 22.08 -22.91 -11.01
N LYS A 367 22.94 -22.64 -12.01
CA LYS A 367 24.08 -21.73 -11.86
C LYS A 367 23.61 -20.31 -11.56
N ASN A 368 22.71 -19.76 -12.38
CA ASN A 368 22.19 -18.40 -12.14
C ASN A 368 21.24 -18.35 -10.94
N ALA A 369 20.57 -19.46 -10.61
CA ALA A 369 19.81 -19.58 -9.38
C ALA A 369 20.68 -19.40 -8.13
N LEU A 370 21.80 -20.15 -8.03
CA LEU A 370 22.76 -20.03 -6.92
C LEU A 370 23.35 -18.62 -6.83
N ILE A 371 23.75 -18.01 -7.97
CA ILE A 371 24.24 -16.62 -7.98
C ILE A 371 23.20 -15.66 -7.38
N SER A 372 21.94 -15.84 -7.75
CA SER A 372 20.84 -15.00 -7.26
C SER A 372 20.58 -15.22 -5.76
N TYR A 373 20.58 -16.48 -5.30
CA TYR A 373 20.47 -16.79 -3.87
C TYR A 373 21.66 -16.27 -3.07
N ASP A 374 22.88 -16.34 -3.58
CA ASP A 374 24.06 -15.79 -2.93
C ASP A 374 23.96 -14.26 -2.78
N ASN A 375 23.48 -13.56 -3.81
CA ASN A 375 23.24 -12.12 -3.70
C ASN A 375 22.12 -11.79 -2.69
N CYS A 376 21.05 -12.59 -2.64
CA CYS A 376 20.04 -12.48 -1.58
C CYS A 376 20.69 -12.65 -0.19
N LEU A 377 21.52 -13.68 0.01
CA LEU A 377 22.18 -13.99 1.27
C LEU A 377 23.28 -12.99 1.67
N LYS A 378 23.88 -12.26 0.72
CA LYS A 378 24.78 -11.14 1.06
C LYS A 378 24.03 -10.01 1.76
N ILE A 379 22.77 -9.76 1.37
CA ILE A 379 21.93 -8.70 1.93
C ILE A 379 21.18 -9.20 3.17
N ALA A 380 20.61 -10.40 3.09
CA ALA A 380 19.86 -11.07 4.15
C ALA A 380 20.50 -12.43 4.48
N PRO A 381 21.56 -12.48 5.31
CA PRO A 381 22.36 -13.70 5.56
C PRO A 381 21.60 -14.90 6.11
N ASN A 382 20.44 -14.65 6.70
CA ASN A 382 19.56 -15.65 7.26
C ASN A 382 18.25 -15.78 6.44
N ASP A 383 18.18 -15.40 5.16
CA ASP A 383 16.96 -15.67 4.40
C ASP A 383 16.70 -17.18 4.33
N LYS A 384 15.63 -17.63 5.02
CA LYS A 384 15.36 -19.05 5.23
C LYS A 384 15.05 -19.78 3.92
N GLN A 385 14.44 -19.10 2.96
CA GLN A 385 14.09 -19.69 1.68
C GLN A 385 15.32 -19.79 0.76
N ALA A 386 16.15 -18.75 0.68
CA ALA A 386 17.37 -18.76 -0.11
C ALA A 386 18.38 -19.79 0.42
N LEU A 387 18.57 -19.89 1.74
CA LEU A 387 19.43 -20.93 2.34
C LEU A 387 18.92 -22.32 2.01
N ASN A 388 17.62 -22.58 2.21
CA ASN A 388 17.03 -23.90 1.94
C ASN A 388 17.12 -24.27 0.46
N ASN A 389 16.78 -23.37 -0.45
CA ASN A 389 16.79 -23.66 -1.89
C ASN A 389 18.22 -23.84 -2.44
N SER A 390 19.20 -23.11 -1.90
CA SER A 390 20.62 -23.35 -2.21
C SER A 390 21.05 -24.76 -1.78
N GLY A 391 20.67 -25.17 -0.57
CA GLY A 391 20.91 -26.53 -0.08
C GLY A 391 20.25 -27.61 -0.96
N VAL A 392 19.03 -27.37 -1.47
CA VAL A 392 18.34 -28.29 -2.39
C VAL A 392 19.12 -28.45 -3.71
N ILE A 393 19.67 -27.37 -4.27
CA ILE A 393 20.49 -27.45 -5.49
C ILE A 393 21.74 -28.31 -5.24
N TYR A 394 22.49 -28.05 -4.17
CA TYR A 394 23.66 -28.87 -3.82
C TYR A 394 23.30 -30.33 -3.55
N PHE A 395 22.16 -30.59 -2.90
CA PHE A 395 21.66 -31.94 -2.67
C PHE A 395 21.39 -32.69 -3.99
N ASN A 396 20.73 -32.03 -4.95
CA ASN A 396 20.47 -32.61 -6.27
C ASN A 396 21.76 -32.91 -7.04
N ASN A 397 22.79 -32.08 -6.86
CA ASN A 397 24.14 -32.28 -7.41
C ASN A 397 24.98 -33.29 -6.62
N LYS A 398 24.41 -33.95 -5.60
CA LYS A 398 25.06 -34.93 -4.72
C LYS A 398 26.21 -34.37 -3.88
N GLU A 399 26.27 -33.04 -3.74
CA GLU A 399 27.19 -32.32 -2.87
C GLU A 399 26.61 -32.26 -1.44
N TYR A 400 26.50 -33.44 -0.82
CA TYR A 400 25.76 -33.64 0.43
C TYR A 400 26.32 -32.83 1.61
N ASP A 401 27.64 -32.67 1.71
CA ASP A 401 28.26 -31.90 2.80
C ASP A 401 27.94 -30.40 2.71
N THR A 402 27.99 -29.85 1.49
CA THR A 402 27.61 -28.46 1.23
C THR A 402 26.12 -28.26 1.51
N ALA A 403 25.27 -29.15 1.01
CA ALA A 403 23.82 -29.12 1.26
C ALA A 403 23.49 -29.15 2.76
N MET A 404 24.12 -30.05 3.51
CA MET A 404 23.99 -30.14 4.97
C MET A 404 24.35 -28.82 5.66
N GLY A 405 25.43 -28.16 5.23
CA GLY A 405 25.84 -26.86 5.75
C GLY A 405 24.75 -25.79 5.62
N TYR A 406 24.11 -25.70 4.45
CA TYR A 406 23.00 -24.77 4.23
C TYR A 406 21.78 -25.11 5.09
N PHE A 407 21.34 -26.38 5.12
CA PHE A 407 20.16 -26.77 5.90
C PHE A 407 20.36 -26.57 7.41
N LEU A 408 21.55 -26.89 7.94
CA LEU A 408 21.86 -26.65 9.36
C LEU A 408 21.90 -25.16 9.69
N LYS A 409 22.42 -24.32 8.79
CA LYS A 409 22.32 -22.86 8.94
C LYS A 409 20.86 -22.41 9.03
N THR A 410 19.99 -22.92 8.16
CA THR A 410 18.56 -22.60 8.18
C THR A 410 17.89 -23.02 9.49
N VAL A 411 18.14 -24.24 9.97
CA VAL A 411 17.61 -24.74 11.26
C VAL A 411 18.10 -23.89 12.42
N LYS A 412 19.38 -23.48 12.42
CA LYS A 412 19.95 -22.65 13.47
C LYS A 412 19.29 -21.27 13.54
N ALA A 413 19.02 -20.66 12.39
CA ALA A 413 18.38 -19.34 12.32
C ALA A 413 16.85 -19.41 12.53
N TYR A 414 16.20 -20.48 12.05
CA TYR A 414 14.75 -20.67 12.10
C TYR A 414 14.41 -22.09 12.59
N PRO A 415 14.48 -22.34 13.91
CA PRO A 415 14.26 -23.67 14.47
C PRO A 415 12.85 -24.23 14.21
N ASN A 416 11.88 -23.36 13.90
CA ASN A 416 10.49 -23.72 13.62
C ASN A 416 10.18 -23.82 12.11
N PHE A 417 11.19 -23.77 11.23
CA PHE A 417 10.99 -23.96 9.80
C PHE A 417 11.11 -25.46 9.44
N PRO A 418 10.05 -26.13 8.95
CA PRO A 418 10.04 -27.60 8.84
C PRO A 418 10.90 -28.17 7.70
N ASP A 419 10.93 -27.49 6.55
CA ASP A 419 11.51 -28.04 5.30
C ASP A 419 12.99 -28.45 5.44
N PRO A 420 13.87 -27.67 6.09
CA PRO A 420 15.26 -28.06 6.30
C PRO A 420 15.44 -29.37 7.07
N TYR A 421 14.54 -29.70 8.02
CA TYR A 421 14.64 -30.98 8.75
C TYR A 421 14.37 -32.17 7.84
N ALA A 422 13.38 -32.06 6.95
CA ALA A 422 13.11 -33.08 5.94
C ALA A 422 14.31 -33.24 5.00
N ASN A 423 14.91 -32.14 4.58
CA ASN A 423 16.06 -32.14 3.68
C ASN A 423 17.33 -32.71 4.36
N ILE A 424 17.58 -32.43 5.64
CA ILE A 424 18.65 -33.07 6.41
C ILE A 424 18.43 -34.58 6.50
N GLY A 425 17.19 -35.02 6.73
CA GLY A 425 16.84 -36.44 6.71
C GLY A 425 17.16 -37.09 5.35
N ALA A 426 16.88 -36.40 4.26
CA ALA A 426 17.21 -36.86 2.91
C ALA A 426 18.71 -36.93 2.64
N VAL A 427 19.50 -35.99 3.16
CA VAL A 427 20.97 -36.05 3.09
C VAL A 427 21.49 -37.30 3.79
N TYR A 428 21.10 -37.53 5.04
CA TYR A 428 21.53 -38.72 5.80
C TYR A 428 21.08 -40.02 5.14
N HIS A 429 19.87 -40.06 4.58
CA HIS A 429 19.37 -41.21 3.84
C HIS A 429 20.28 -41.55 2.66
N ASN A 430 20.64 -40.56 1.83
CA ASN A 430 21.50 -40.78 0.67
C ASN A 430 22.96 -41.12 1.05
N GLN A 431 23.41 -40.70 2.23
CA GLN A 431 24.71 -41.10 2.80
C GLN A 431 24.68 -42.49 3.47
N GLY A 432 23.53 -43.15 3.54
CA GLY A 432 23.37 -44.46 4.19
C GLY A 432 23.24 -44.42 5.71
N ASN A 433 23.19 -43.23 6.32
CA ASN A 433 22.98 -43.06 7.75
C ASN A 433 21.49 -43.05 8.09
N TYR A 434 20.87 -44.24 8.01
CA TYR A 434 19.42 -44.37 8.10
C TYR A 434 18.84 -44.01 9.48
N GLN A 435 19.62 -44.13 10.56
CA GLN A 435 19.16 -43.79 11.92
C GLN A 435 19.01 -42.27 12.09
N GLU A 436 19.98 -41.48 11.65
CA GLU A 436 19.85 -40.03 11.67
C GLU A 436 18.78 -39.55 10.67
N ALA A 437 18.66 -40.19 9.50
CA ALA A 437 17.59 -39.90 8.56
C ALA A 437 16.19 -40.03 9.21
N LEU A 438 15.95 -41.15 9.91
CA LEU A 438 14.69 -41.41 10.62
C LEU A 438 14.40 -40.33 11.67
N LYS A 439 15.39 -39.96 12.47
CA LYS A 439 15.28 -38.92 13.50
C LYS A 439 14.87 -37.56 12.89
N TYR A 440 15.51 -37.15 11.81
CA TYR A 440 15.22 -35.86 11.18
C TYR A 440 13.89 -35.85 10.41
N TYR A 441 13.51 -36.95 9.76
CA TYR A 441 12.17 -37.08 9.18
C TYR A 441 11.07 -37.05 10.25
N ASN A 442 11.25 -37.74 11.39
CA ASN A 442 10.30 -37.68 12.50
C ASN A 442 10.18 -36.25 13.05
N LYS A 443 11.30 -35.54 13.21
CA LYS A 443 11.30 -34.13 13.61
C LYS A 443 10.56 -33.23 12.62
N ALA A 444 10.68 -33.47 11.31
CA ALA A 444 9.90 -32.75 10.31
C ALA A 444 8.38 -33.03 10.44
N LEU A 445 7.99 -34.27 10.79
CA LEU A 445 6.59 -34.64 11.03
C LEU A 445 6.02 -34.08 12.33
N GLU A 446 6.84 -33.74 13.33
CA GLU A 446 6.36 -33.02 14.53
C GLU A 446 5.74 -31.66 14.17
N PHE A 447 6.29 -30.98 13.15
CA PHE A 447 5.74 -29.72 12.65
C PHE A 447 4.55 -29.90 11.72
N ASN A 448 4.58 -30.94 10.87
CA ASN A 448 3.47 -31.26 9.97
C ASN A 448 3.29 -32.79 9.86
N PRO A 449 2.42 -33.38 10.69
CA PRO A 449 2.21 -34.83 10.75
C PRO A 449 1.68 -35.48 9.46
N ASN A 450 1.16 -34.67 8.52
CA ASN A 450 0.57 -35.12 7.27
C ASN A 450 1.38 -34.66 6.04
N ASN A 451 2.65 -34.28 6.23
CA ASN A 451 3.52 -33.92 5.12
C ASN A 451 3.80 -35.15 4.23
N ARG A 452 3.10 -35.23 3.09
CA ARG A 452 3.18 -36.36 2.15
C ARG A 452 4.60 -36.60 1.62
N MET A 453 5.39 -35.54 1.42
CA MET A 453 6.78 -35.67 0.96
C MET A 453 7.63 -36.41 2.01
N VAL A 454 7.54 -36.00 3.27
CA VAL A 454 8.30 -36.61 4.37
C VAL A 454 7.85 -38.06 4.60
N ILE A 455 6.53 -38.31 4.56
CA ILE A 455 5.95 -39.66 4.68
C ILE A 455 6.45 -40.57 3.55
N GLY A 456 6.47 -40.07 2.30
CA GLY A 456 7.01 -40.82 1.16
C GLY A 456 8.52 -41.09 1.29
N ASN A 457 9.28 -40.14 1.85
CA ASN A 457 10.70 -40.34 2.13
C ASN A 457 10.93 -41.37 3.25
N LEU A 458 10.08 -41.42 4.28
CA LEU A 458 10.10 -42.48 5.29
C LEU A 458 9.80 -43.86 4.70
N ALA A 459 8.85 -43.97 3.77
CA ALA A 459 8.59 -45.23 3.08
C ALA A 459 9.85 -45.74 2.35
N LYS A 460 10.51 -44.86 1.59
CA LYS A 460 11.80 -45.17 0.93
C LYS A 460 12.90 -45.55 1.93
N LEU A 461 12.95 -44.87 3.08
CA LEU A 461 13.91 -45.16 4.14
C LEU A 461 13.69 -46.56 4.73
N TYR A 462 12.45 -46.93 5.08
CA TYR A 462 12.13 -48.25 5.61
C TYR A 462 12.39 -49.37 4.59
N ASN A 463 12.14 -49.12 3.30
CA ASN A 463 12.55 -50.03 2.26
C ASN A 463 14.09 -50.22 2.22
N SER A 464 14.85 -49.15 2.41
CA SER A 464 16.33 -49.18 2.49
C SER A 464 16.84 -49.93 3.74
N LEU A 465 16.03 -49.96 4.81
CA LEU A 465 16.28 -50.71 6.05
C LEU A 465 15.80 -52.18 5.97
N GLY A 466 15.08 -52.58 4.92
CA GLY A 466 14.48 -53.92 4.78
C GLY A 466 13.17 -54.13 5.54
N ASP A 467 12.59 -53.09 6.14
CA ASP A 467 11.30 -53.14 6.86
C ASP A 467 10.14 -52.89 5.88
N VAL A 468 9.74 -53.95 5.18
CA VAL A 468 8.70 -53.91 4.14
C VAL A 468 7.33 -53.53 4.72
N GLU A 469 7.03 -53.95 5.96
CA GLU A 469 5.76 -53.66 6.61
C GLU A 469 5.58 -52.16 6.85
N LYS A 470 6.58 -51.50 7.47
CA LYS A 470 6.53 -50.05 7.66
C LYS A 470 6.62 -49.30 6.34
N SER A 471 7.42 -49.76 5.39
CA SER A 471 7.48 -49.17 4.05
C SER A 471 6.07 -49.10 3.41
N ASN A 472 5.31 -50.19 3.48
CA ASN A 472 3.94 -50.25 2.95
C ASN A 472 2.98 -49.35 3.74
N TYR A 473 3.11 -49.29 5.06
CA TYR A 473 2.32 -48.39 5.93
C TYR A 473 2.53 -46.91 5.56
N TYR A 474 3.78 -46.45 5.42
CA TYR A 474 4.04 -45.06 5.05
C TYR A 474 3.69 -44.78 3.58
N SER A 475 3.89 -45.75 2.68
CA SER A 475 3.49 -45.62 1.27
C SER A 475 1.99 -45.37 1.10
N SER A 476 1.13 -46.12 1.79
CA SER A 476 -0.33 -45.95 1.71
C SER A 476 -0.79 -44.61 2.29
N ARG A 477 -0.09 -44.08 3.30
CA ARG A 477 -0.37 -42.78 3.91
C ARG A 477 0.12 -41.58 3.07
N SER A 478 1.02 -41.82 2.11
CA SER A 478 1.58 -40.76 1.25
C SER A 478 0.71 -40.44 0.01
N GLN A 479 -0.16 -41.37 -0.40
CA GLN A 479 -1.14 -41.21 -1.49
C GLN A 479 -2.30 -40.33 -1.04
#